data_AF-A0A7C7L9N9-F1
#
_entry.id   AF-A0A7C7L9N9-F1
#
_cell.length_a   1.000
_cell.length_b   1.000
_cell.length_c   1.000
_cell.angle_alpha   90.00
_cell.angle_beta   90.00
_cell.angle_gamma   90.00
#
_symmetry.space_group_name_H-M   'P 1'
#
loop_
_entity.id
_entity.type
_entity.pdbx_description
1 polymer ?
#
loop_
_entity_poly.entity_id
_entity_poly.type
_entity_poly.pdbx_seq_one_letter_code
_entity_poly.pdbx_strand_id
1 'polypeptide(L)'
;GVKIEEGEAGSRIAVNLGGIELSDVVRGDSLVAPNCFEITRSFDGILELLSTAKPLRHGARVRFHHGTCEVLGRVAVSGPVSMAPTGDQAGVLVENKEIRPGTRGYVRVRLETPAVLTRGDRYILRAYSPPMTIAGGVVLDGQPPRIGVHTPAGRRRFEELNGTVEANQHDKGLRRAACAMIKEQAGQGLPVTALISRLGVSPDTVDSIVASLESEAAAVRVGNRLVTPATLGECKERLVAALSTYHETHPLSDGLPREEARERLFRQVHQSVFERVLAGLVDDGLIVDRERLALKHHRVSLSADEGKAREAIVEAVLQGGLAPPDMANLSTVAGVNHEVSDRIAKLLTRQKVLVRVGTLLFHMENLQRLKDEVAALSPSDIKGSKPVGIDVGTFKERYGITRKYAIPLLEYLDRERITRRVGRGRVVI
;
A
#
# COMPACT_ATOMS: atom_id res chain seq x y z
N GLY A 1 2.08 39.01 37.07
CA GLY A 1 2.36 38.79 35.65
C GLY A 1 1.87 40.00 34.87
N VAL A 2 2.54 40.36 33.79
CA VAL A 2 2.09 41.41 32.86
C VAL A 2 1.28 40.75 31.75
N LYS A 3 0.16 41.35 31.34
CA LYS A 3 -0.61 40.86 30.20
C LYS A 3 0.17 41.14 28.92
N ILE A 4 0.37 40.11 28.11
CA ILE A 4 1.04 40.17 26.81
C ILE A 4 0.12 39.51 25.77
N GLU A 5 0.17 39.98 24.53
CA GLU A 5 -0.60 39.40 23.42
C GLU A 5 0.13 38.21 22.79
N GLU A 6 1.47 38.29 22.72
CA GLU A 6 2.34 37.26 22.17
C GLU A 6 3.45 36.93 23.16
N GLY A 7 3.93 35.68 23.12
CA GLY A 7 5.00 35.22 23.99
C GLY A 7 6.03 34.42 23.20
N GLU A 8 7.31 34.75 23.42
CA GLU A 8 8.43 34.16 22.71
C GLU A 8 9.08 33.00 23.48
N ALA A 9 9.76 32.13 22.76
CA ALA A 9 10.52 31.02 23.34
C ALA A 9 11.56 31.52 24.36
N GLY A 10 11.68 30.81 25.49
CA GLY A 10 12.55 31.20 26.61
C GLY A 10 11.83 31.96 27.73
N SER A 11 10.58 32.37 27.51
CA SER A 11 9.76 33.05 28.52
C SER A 11 8.92 32.07 29.36
N ARG A 12 8.64 32.45 30.61
CA ARG A 12 7.62 31.78 31.43
C ARG A 12 6.28 32.50 31.26
N ILE A 13 5.32 31.85 30.61
CA ILE A 13 4.02 32.46 30.26
C ILE A 13 2.90 31.76 31.02
N ALA A 14 1.90 32.53 31.45
CA ALA A 14 0.63 32.00 31.91
C ALA A 14 -0.38 32.16 30.76
N VAL A 15 -0.92 31.03 30.27
CA VAL A 15 -1.86 31.01 29.14
C VAL A 15 -3.24 30.66 29.68
N ASN A 16 -4.25 31.45 29.31
CA ASN A 16 -5.64 31.14 29.60
C ASN A 16 -6.20 30.25 28.48
N LEU A 17 -6.61 29.02 28.81
CA LEU A 17 -7.14 28.05 27.86
C LEU A 17 -8.64 27.88 28.06
N GLY A 18 -9.42 28.22 27.03
CA GLY A 18 -10.88 28.01 27.06
C GLY A 18 -11.23 26.54 26.83
N GLY A 19 -12.20 26.03 27.59
CA GLY A 19 -12.74 24.67 27.40
C GLY A 19 -11.91 23.54 28.01
N ILE A 20 -10.97 23.86 28.92
CA ILE A 20 -10.16 22.88 29.65
C ILE A 20 -10.31 23.14 31.15
N GLU A 21 -10.61 22.10 31.93
CA GLU A 21 -10.68 22.20 33.38
C GLU A 21 -9.30 21.96 34.02
N LEU A 22 -9.08 22.47 35.24
CA LEU A 22 -7.81 22.29 35.94
C LEU A 22 -7.48 20.82 36.21
N SER A 23 -8.51 19.97 36.38
CA SER A 23 -8.36 18.52 36.58
C SER A 23 -7.89 17.77 35.33
N ASP A 24 -8.03 18.37 34.15
CA ASP A 24 -7.64 17.74 32.88
C ASP A 24 -6.14 17.92 32.57
N VAL A 25 -5.45 18.78 33.33
CA VAL A 25 -4.06 19.15 33.07
C VAL A 25 -3.18 18.73 34.25
N VAL A 26 -2.12 18.01 33.94
CA VAL A 26 -1.10 17.62 34.91
C VAL A 26 0.27 18.16 34.54
N ARG A 27 1.13 18.29 35.55
CA ARG A 27 2.52 18.66 35.31
C ARG A 27 3.17 17.62 34.39
N GLY A 28 3.72 18.08 33.27
CA GLY A 28 4.28 17.22 32.23
C GLY A 28 3.53 17.29 30.92
N ASP A 29 2.31 17.83 30.92
CA ASP A 29 1.58 18.14 29.69
C ASP A 29 2.24 19.29 28.93
N SER A 30 2.20 19.18 27.60
CA SER A 30 2.77 20.16 26.67
C SER A 30 1.65 20.82 25.88
N LEU A 31 1.59 22.15 25.90
CA LEU A 31 0.75 22.93 24.99
C LEU A 31 1.50 23.09 23.66
N VAL A 32 0.93 22.55 22.58
CA VAL A 32 1.57 22.51 21.26
C VAL A 32 0.60 22.96 20.17
N ALA A 33 1.14 23.46 19.06
CA ALA A 33 0.36 23.69 17.87
C ALA A 33 -0.16 22.35 17.29
N PRO A 34 -1.37 22.32 16.69
CA PRO A 34 -1.91 21.12 16.07
C PRO A 34 -0.96 20.53 15.02
N ASN A 35 -0.90 19.20 14.94
CA ASN A 35 -0.12 18.44 13.96
C ASN A 35 1.40 18.68 13.97
N CYS A 36 1.96 19.30 15.02
CA CYS A 36 3.39 19.57 15.11
C CYS A 36 4.15 18.53 15.95
N PHE A 37 3.47 17.85 16.87
CA PHE A 37 4.07 16.89 17.79
C PHE A 37 3.24 15.62 17.87
N GLU A 38 3.91 14.51 18.18
CA GLU A 38 3.28 13.22 18.41
C GLU A 38 3.65 12.70 19.81
N ILE A 39 2.69 12.05 20.47
CA ILE A 39 2.95 11.34 21.72
C ILE A 39 3.67 10.02 21.43
N THR A 40 4.63 9.68 22.28
CA THR A 40 5.39 8.44 22.16
C THR A 40 5.54 7.71 23.47
N ARG A 41 5.61 6.37 23.39
CA ARG A 41 6.02 5.50 24.50
C ARG A 41 7.41 4.91 24.29
N SER A 42 8.11 5.29 23.23
CA SER A 42 9.44 4.78 22.95
C SER A 42 10.24 5.79 22.15
N PHE A 43 11.49 6.03 22.50
CA PHE A 43 12.36 6.87 21.70
C PHE A 43 13.74 6.23 21.53
N ASP A 44 14.39 6.54 20.41
CA ASP A 44 15.80 6.25 20.18
C ASP A 44 16.63 7.47 20.59
N GLY A 45 17.74 7.26 21.27
CA GLY A 45 18.57 8.33 21.81
C GLY A 45 20.03 7.93 22.02
N ILE A 46 20.84 8.96 22.27
CA ILE A 46 22.21 8.82 22.77
C ILE A 46 22.16 8.99 24.28
N LEU A 47 22.76 8.05 24.99
CA LEU A 47 22.94 8.10 26.44
C LEU A 47 24.41 8.27 26.78
N GLU A 48 24.71 9.20 27.67
CA GLU A 48 26.00 9.37 28.31
C GLU A 48 25.88 9.00 29.78
N LEU A 49 26.56 7.92 30.18
CA LEU A 49 26.53 7.42 31.54
C LEU A 49 27.61 8.13 32.36
N LEU A 50 27.24 8.67 33.53
CA LEU A 50 28.20 9.33 34.41
C LEU A 50 29.30 8.35 34.85
N SER A 51 30.54 8.84 35.00
CA SER A 51 31.68 8.05 35.47
C SER A 51 31.49 7.49 36.89
N THR A 52 30.67 8.17 37.70
CA THR A 52 30.33 7.78 39.07
C THR A 52 29.16 6.81 39.16
N ALA A 53 28.45 6.55 38.06
CA ALA A 53 27.30 5.66 38.04
C ALA A 53 27.73 4.18 37.98
N LYS A 54 26.83 3.27 38.34
CA LYS A 54 26.99 1.83 38.08
C LYS A 54 26.79 1.56 36.58
N PRO A 55 27.42 0.51 36.00
CA PRO A 55 27.17 0.09 34.63
C PRO A 55 25.67 -0.07 34.34
N LEU A 56 25.20 0.53 33.24
CA LEU A 56 23.80 0.51 32.88
C LEU A 56 23.50 -0.72 32.02
N ARG A 57 22.79 -1.69 32.59
CA ARG A 57 22.44 -2.94 31.92
C ARG A 57 21.25 -2.79 30.98
N HIS A 58 21.21 -3.60 29.92
CA HIS A 58 20.01 -3.77 29.12
C HIS A 58 18.82 -4.20 30.00
N GLY A 59 17.67 -3.57 29.78
CA GLY A 59 16.42 -3.81 30.53
C GLY A 59 16.31 -3.05 31.85
N ALA A 60 17.33 -2.28 32.24
CA ALA A 60 17.32 -1.50 33.49
C ALA A 60 16.12 -0.53 33.53
N ARG A 61 15.43 -0.51 34.68
CA ARG A 61 14.39 0.49 34.96
C ARG A 61 15.04 1.79 35.39
N VAL A 62 14.57 2.89 34.81
CA VAL A 62 15.08 4.25 35.04
C VAL A 62 13.93 5.21 35.22
N ARG A 63 14.17 6.33 35.90
CA ARG A 63 13.29 7.50 35.88
C ARG A 63 13.79 8.42 34.78
N PHE A 64 12.95 8.64 33.78
CA PHE A 64 13.18 9.53 32.66
C PHE A 64 12.63 10.92 33.00
N HIS A 65 13.46 11.94 32.80
CA HIS A 65 13.10 13.34 32.98
C HIS A 65 13.30 14.09 31.67
N HIS A 66 12.25 14.76 31.22
CA HIS A 66 12.25 15.64 30.05
C HIS A 66 11.30 16.81 30.29
N GLY A 67 11.78 18.05 30.09
CA GLY A 67 11.03 19.25 30.44
C GLY A 67 10.56 19.20 31.91
N THR A 68 9.24 19.27 32.13
CA THR A 68 8.61 19.14 33.45
C THR A 68 8.08 17.74 33.75
N CYS A 69 8.26 16.79 32.85
CA CYS A 69 7.73 15.43 32.90
C CYS A 69 8.70 14.46 33.59
N GLU A 70 8.17 13.58 34.44
CA GLU A 70 8.88 12.45 35.06
C GLU A 70 8.13 11.16 34.76
N VAL A 71 8.79 10.21 34.09
CA VAL A 71 8.18 8.95 33.65
C VAL A 71 9.10 7.78 33.94
N LEU A 72 8.56 6.65 34.40
CA LEU A 72 9.33 5.43 34.50
C LEU A 72 9.54 4.81 33.11
N GLY A 73 10.71 4.23 32.88
CA GLY A 73 11.00 3.56 31.62
C GLY A 73 12.03 2.45 31.74
N ARG A 74 12.21 1.71 30.63
CA ARG A 74 13.21 0.65 30.49
C ARG A 74 14.15 0.94 29.36
N VAL A 75 15.45 0.82 29.63
CA VAL A 75 16.51 1.10 28.66
C VAL A 75 16.90 -0.18 27.93
N ALA A 76 16.84 -0.16 26.60
CA ALA A 76 17.38 -1.20 25.73
C ALA A 76 18.67 -0.67 25.07
N VAL A 77 19.82 -1.20 25.49
CA VAL A 77 21.15 -0.81 24.98
C VAL A 77 21.38 -1.42 23.59
N SER A 78 21.84 -0.63 22.62
CA SER A 78 22.15 -1.11 21.25
C SER A 78 23.66 -1.36 21.05
N GLY A 79 24.50 -0.43 21.50
CA GLY A 79 25.96 -0.46 21.35
C GLY A 79 26.60 0.91 21.66
N PRO A 80 27.93 1.03 21.62
CA PRO A 80 28.63 2.28 21.85
C PRO A 80 28.37 3.30 20.73
N VAL A 81 28.46 4.58 21.05
CA VAL A 81 28.51 5.64 20.04
C VAL A 81 29.94 5.73 19.52
N SER A 82 30.16 5.40 18.25
CA SER A 82 31.50 5.43 17.64
C SER A 82 31.86 6.86 17.24
N MET A 83 32.51 7.61 18.14
CA MET A 83 33.25 8.84 17.82
C MET A 83 34.42 9.04 18.81
N ALA A 84 35.58 8.46 18.50
CA ALA A 84 36.89 9.14 18.48
C ALA A 84 38.05 8.12 18.28
N PRO A 85 39.02 8.41 17.38
CA PRO A 85 40.29 7.72 17.28
C PRO A 85 41.22 8.26 18.38
N THR A 86 41.15 7.70 19.57
CA THR A 86 42.17 7.93 20.60
C THR A 86 42.75 6.60 20.99
N GLY A 87 43.86 6.26 20.34
CA GLY A 87 45.09 5.82 20.98
C GLY A 87 45.14 4.54 21.82
N ASP A 88 44.03 3.92 22.20
CA ASP A 88 44.02 2.66 22.95
C ASP A 88 43.00 1.71 22.32
N GLN A 89 43.50 0.92 21.38
CA GLN A 89 42.82 -0.27 20.90
C GLN A 89 42.74 -1.30 22.04
N ALA A 90 41.66 -1.26 22.81
CA ALA A 90 41.12 -2.43 23.47
C ALA A 90 39.64 -2.51 23.12
N GLY A 91 39.32 -3.43 22.20
CA GLY A 91 38.00 -3.57 21.59
C GLY A 91 36.86 -3.44 22.59
N VAL A 92 35.97 -2.47 22.37
CA VAL A 92 34.66 -2.42 23.01
C VAL A 92 33.77 -3.42 22.28
N LEU A 93 34.13 -4.70 22.40
CA LEU A 93 33.17 -5.79 22.28
C LEU A 93 32.19 -5.61 23.44
N VAL A 94 30.95 -5.28 23.10
CA VAL A 94 29.81 -5.28 24.02
C VAL A 94 29.48 -6.74 24.33
N GLU A 95 30.36 -7.44 25.05
CA GLU A 95 30.11 -8.84 25.45
C GLU A 95 28.92 -8.94 26.42
N ASN A 96 28.59 -7.86 27.14
CA ASN A 96 27.59 -7.92 28.23
C ASN A 96 26.33 -7.08 28.05
N LYS A 97 26.11 -6.40 26.90
CA LYS A 97 24.93 -5.52 26.68
C LYS A 97 24.76 -4.44 27.77
N GLU A 98 25.86 -3.83 28.19
CA GLU A 98 25.87 -2.77 29.21
C GLU A 98 26.63 -1.55 28.69
N ILE A 99 26.27 -0.37 29.20
CA ILE A 99 27.03 0.87 28.98
C ILE A 99 27.95 1.06 30.19
N ARG A 100 29.25 1.28 29.93
CA ARG A 100 30.25 1.48 30.98
C ARG A 100 30.19 2.92 31.53
N PRO A 101 30.47 3.13 32.82
CA PRO A 101 30.54 4.48 33.39
C PRO A 101 31.52 5.36 32.60
N GLY A 102 31.15 6.62 32.35
CA GLY A 102 31.95 7.58 31.58
C GLY A 102 31.92 7.37 30.06
N THR A 103 31.04 6.49 29.54
CA THR A 103 30.95 6.22 28.11
C THR A 103 29.57 6.56 27.53
N ARG A 104 29.53 6.71 26.20
CA ARG A 104 28.31 6.98 25.43
C ARG A 104 27.83 5.71 24.73
N GLY A 105 26.51 5.52 24.70
CA GLY A 105 25.87 4.42 23.98
C GLY A 105 24.55 4.81 23.34
N TYR A 106 24.22 4.13 22.24
CA TYR A 106 22.89 4.20 21.66
C TYR A 106 21.90 3.38 22.47
N VAL A 107 20.75 3.97 22.75
CA VAL A 107 19.70 3.35 23.54
C VAL A 107 18.34 3.56 22.90
N ARG A 108 17.46 2.59 23.12
CA ARG A 108 16.02 2.79 23.01
C ARG A 108 15.42 2.79 24.40
N VAL A 109 14.66 3.81 24.74
CA VAL A 109 13.97 3.86 26.04
C VAL A 109 12.49 3.65 25.78
N ARG A 110 11.89 2.67 26.47
CA ARG A 110 10.44 2.46 26.49
C ARG A 110 9.87 3.06 27.75
N LEU A 111 8.91 3.97 27.62
CA LEU A 111 8.26 4.69 28.70
C LEU A 111 6.99 3.95 29.13
N GLU A 112 6.69 3.96 30.43
CA GLU A 112 5.47 3.38 31.01
C GLU A 112 4.24 4.25 30.68
N THR A 113 4.42 5.58 30.64
CA THR A 113 3.40 6.54 30.17
C THR A 113 3.89 7.29 28.93
N PRO A 114 2.98 7.79 28.06
CA PRO A 114 3.37 8.59 26.91
C PRO A 114 4.07 9.90 27.30
N ALA A 115 4.96 10.38 26.44
CA ALA A 115 5.57 11.69 26.52
C ALA A 115 5.64 12.33 25.12
N VAL A 116 5.77 13.66 25.05
CA VAL A 116 6.05 14.39 23.82
C VAL A 116 7.55 14.59 23.71
N LEU A 117 8.15 14.03 22.66
CA LEU A 117 9.60 14.05 22.44
C LEU A 117 9.89 14.29 20.96
N THR A 118 10.89 15.11 20.69
CA THR A 118 11.41 15.36 19.35
C THR A 118 12.92 15.18 19.29
N ARG A 119 13.46 15.11 18.08
CA ARG A 119 14.90 15.01 17.85
C ARG A 119 15.60 16.25 18.39
N GLY A 120 16.72 16.03 19.09
CA GLY A 120 17.51 17.09 19.70
C GLY A 120 17.13 17.38 21.16
N ASP A 121 15.99 16.87 21.64
CA ASP A 121 15.59 17.02 23.03
C ASP A 121 16.61 16.40 23.98
N ARG A 122 17.02 17.16 24.99
CA ARG A 122 17.91 16.68 26.05
C ARG A 122 17.10 16.07 27.18
N TYR A 123 17.55 14.93 27.67
CA TYR A 123 16.91 14.24 28.79
C TYR A 123 17.90 13.83 29.87
N ILE A 124 17.36 13.58 31.06
CA ILE A 124 18.11 13.07 32.21
C ILE A 124 17.52 11.72 32.62
N LEU A 125 18.38 10.76 32.93
CA LEU A 125 17.98 9.51 33.57
C LEU A 125 18.49 9.46 35.00
N ARG A 126 17.58 9.10 35.90
CA ARG A 126 17.88 8.79 37.30
C ARG A 126 17.69 7.30 37.55
N ALA A 127 18.43 6.77 38.52
CA ALA A 127 18.25 5.42 39.00
C ALA A 127 16.82 5.23 39.57
N TYR A 128 16.30 4.01 39.46
CA TYR A 128 14.99 3.67 40.00
C TYR A 128 14.92 3.88 41.52
N SER A 129 15.94 3.41 42.24
CA SER A 129 16.12 3.61 43.68
C SER A 129 17.58 3.41 44.09
N PRO A 130 18.17 4.31 44.92
CA PRO A 130 17.64 5.63 45.24
C PRO A 130 17.67 6.55 43.99
N PRO A 131 16.82 7.59 43.93
CA PRO A 131 16.69 8.44 42.74
C PRO A 131 17.88 9.39 42.59
N MET A 132 19.04 8.86 42.21
CA MET A 132 20.23 9.64 41.85
C MET A 132 20.34 9.79 40.35
N THR A 133 20.86 10.92 39.86
CA THR A 133 21.18 11.09 38.44
C THR A 133 22.28 10.13 38.04
N ILE A 134 22.05 9.36 36.98
CA ILE A 134 23.01 8.37 36.48
C ILE A 134 23.47 8.67 35.06
N ALA A 135 22.64 9.32 34.24
CA ALA A 135 22.96 9.59 32.85
C ALA A 135 22.25 10.83 32.33
N GLY A 136 22.83 11.43 31.30
CA GLY A 136 22.18 12.41 30.42
C GLY A 136 22.08 11.86 29.00
N GLY A 137 21.36 12.55 28.13
CA GLY A 137 21.28 12.13 26.74
C GLY A 137 20.53 13.08 25.83
N VAL A 138 20.49 12.70 24.56
CA VAL A 138 19.78 13.42 23.49
C VAL A 138 18.90 12.46 22.71
N VAL A 139 17.65 12.87 22.45
CA VAL A 139 16.71 12.12 21.61
C VAL A 139 17.15 12.22 20.14
N LEU A 140 17.24 11.08 19.48
CA LEU A 140 17.53 10.97 18.04
C LEU A 140 16.25 10.88 17.21
N ASP A 141 15.25 10.18 17.73
CA ASP A 141 13.94 9.99 17.10
C ASP A 141 12.89 9.58 18.15
N GLY A 142 11.79 10.34 18.19
CA GLY A 142 10.65 10.10 19.09
C GLY A 142 9.72 8.98 18.62
N GLN A 143 9.80 8.51 17.37
CA GLN A 143 8.92 7.46 16.82
C GLN A 143 9.73 6.34 16.15
N PRO A 144 10.52 5.57 16.92
CA PRO A 144 11.40 4.57 16.37
C PRO A 144 10.61 3.35 15.83
N PRO A 145 11.02 2.76 14.70
CA PRO A 145 10.35 1.60 14.11
C PRO A 145 10.58 0.35 14.98
N ARG A 146 9.77 -0.70 14.76
CA ARG A 146 9.87 -1.99 15.49
C ARG A 146 11.05 -2.87 15.04
N ILE A 147 12.22 -2.26 14.85
CA ILE A 147 13.48 -2.95 14.52
C ILE A 147 14.20 -3.32 15.83
N GLY A 148 14.80 -4.51 15.87
CA GLY A 148 15.57 -4.96 17.03
C GLY A 148 16.85 -4.13 17.23
N VAL A 149 17.04 -3.57 18.42
CA VAL A 149 18.17 -2.67 18.74
C VAL A 149 19.54 -3.33 18.65
N HIS A 150 19.62 -4.66 18.72
CA HIS A 150 20.87 -5.42 18.63
C HIS A 150 21.19 -5.91 17.22
N THR A 151 20.27 -5.73 16.27
CA THR A 151 20.48 -6.15 14.88
C THR A 151 21.47 -5.19 14.20
N PRO A 152 22.24 -5.65 13.19
CA PRO A 152 23.08 -4.77 12.38
C PRO A 152 22.29 -3.60 11.76
N ALA A 153 21.06 -3.86 11.33
CA ALA A 153 20.16 -2.83 10.81
C ALA A 153 19.79 -1.78 11.88
N GLY A 154 19.49 -2.22 13.11
CA GLY A 154 19.22 -1.32 14.23
C GLY A 154 20.42 -0.44 14.57
N ARG A 155 21.64 -1.00 14.61
CA ARG A 155 22.87 -0.23 14.86
C ARG A 155 23.15 0.80 13.78
N ARG A 156 23.09 0.40 12.50
CA ARG A 156 23.27 1.31 11.36
C ARG A 156 22.28 2.47 11.41
N ARG A 157 21.03 2.20 11.77
CA ARG A 157 20.00 3.24 11.93
C ARG A 157 20.41 4.29 12.97
N PHE A 158 20.90 3.87 14.14
CA PHE A 158 21.37 4.81 15.16
C PHE A 158 22.52 5.70 14.64
N GLU A 159 23.45 5.14 13.89
CA GLU A 159 24.56 5.87 13.28
C GLU A 159 24.10 6.86 12.20
N GLU A 160 23.12 6.45 11.38
CA GLU A 160 22.47 7.31 10.38
C GLU A 160 21.72 8.46 11.04
N LEU A 161 21.02 8.19 12.14
CA LEU A 161 20.31 9.21 12.91
C LEU A 161 21.23 10.10 13.73
N ASN A 162 22.40 9.64 14.19
CA ASN A 162 23.26 10.47 15.02
C ASN A 162 23.71 11.72 14.25
N GLY A 163 24.30 11.54 13.06
CA GLY A 163 24.57 12.62 12.10
C GLY A 163 25.22 13.90 12.66
N THR A 164 25.86 13.81 13.84
CA THR A 164 26.28 14.88 14.75
C THR A 164 25.17 15.85 15.17
N VAL A 165 24.51 15.53 16.29
CA VAL A 165 23.63 16.44 17.05
C VAL A 165 24.42 17.58 17.74
N GLU A 166 25.75 17.65 17.57
CA GLU A 166 26.67 18.44 18.40
C GLU A 166 27.40 19.62 17.73
N ALA A 167 27.12 19.96 16.46
CA ALA A 167 27.61 21.23 15.91
C ALA A 167 26.69 21.74 14.81
N ASN A 168 26.46 23.06 14.80
CA ASN A 168 25.71 23.84 13.81
C ASN A 168 26.26 23.69 12.36
N GLN A 169 26.10 22.51 11.77
CA GLN A 169 26.11 22.30 10.33
C GLN A 169 24.68 21.95 9.93
N HIS A 170 23.88 23.01 9.84
CA HIS A 170 22.42 23.05 9.93
C HIS A 170 21.64 22.39 8.76
N ASP A 171 22.19 21.39 8.09
CA ASP A 171 21.46 20.75 6.98
C ASP A 171 21.83 19.26 6.79
N LYS A 172 23.12 18.92 6.78
CA LYS A 172 23.55 17.54 6.42
C LYS A 172 23.11 16.48 7.42
N GLY A 173 23.21 16.74 8.72
CA GLY A 173 22.80 15.79 9.77
C GLY A 173 21.28 15.59 9.81
N LEU A 174 20.53 16.67 9.61
CA LEU A 174 19.07 16.64 9.56
C LEU A 174 18.55 15.91 8.31
N ARG A 175 19.14 16.20 7.14
CA ARG A 175 18.87 15.49 5.88
C ARG A 175 19.17 14.00 6.01
N ARG A 176 20.33 13.63 6.57
CA ARG A 176 20.70 12.22 6.79
C ARG A 176 19.68 11.50 7.68
N ALA A 177 19.24 12.14 8.76
CA ALA A 177 18.20 11.60 9.62
C ALA A 177 16.86 11.45 8.87
N ALA A 178 16.46 12.45 8.08
CA ALA A 178 15.26 12.40 7.26
C ALA A 178 15.30 11.22 6.27
N CYS A 179 16.42 11.03 5.56
CA CYS A 179 16.61 9.90 4.66
C CYS A 179 16.46 8.56 5.36
N ALA A 180 17.05 8.41 6.56
CA ALA A 180 16.93 7.19 7.37
C ALA A 180 15.46 6.93 7.78
N MET A 181 14.75 7.98 8.21
CA MET A 181 13.33 7.93 8.59
C MET A 181 12.39 7.64 7.41
N ILE A 182 12.74 8.08 6.20
CA ILE A 182 11.96 7.77 4.99
C ILE A 182 12.23 6.32 4.56
N LYS A 183 13.49 5.91 4.55
CA LYS A 183 13.93 4.56 4.13
C LYS A 183 13.28 3.46 4.97
N GLU A 184 13.16 3.64 6.28
CA GLU A 184 12.54 2.65 7.16
C GLU A 184 11.04 2.42 6.91
N GLN A 185 10.34 3.40 6.31
CA GLN A 185 8.91 3.25 6.00
C GLN A 185 8.70 2.46 4.71
N ALA A 186 9.76 2.24 3.91
CA ALA A 186 9.70 1.51 2.65
C ALA A 186 8.48 1.94 1.81
N GLY A 187 7.70 0.98 1.30
CA GLY A 187 6.54 1.26 0.47
C GLY A 187 5.35 1.90 1.20
N GLN A 188 5.32 1.97 2.53
CA GLN A 188 4.30 2.75 3.24
C GLN A 188 4.50 4.25 3.03
N GLY A 189 5.75 4.68 2.88
CA GLY A 189 6.13 6.08 2.80
C GLY A 189 5.90 6.84 4.12
N LEU A 190 6.76 7.81 4.40
CA LEU A 190 6.66 8.65 5.57
C LEU A 190 5.73 9.85 5.29
N PRO A 191 4.67 10.10 6.07
CA PRO A 191 3.88 11.31 5.93
C PRO A 191 4.76 12.56 6.10
N VAL A 192 4.56 13.58 5.26
CA VAL A 192 5.35 14.83 5.34
C VAL A 192 5.21 15.49 6.72
N THR A 193 4.02 15.46 7.32
CA THR A 193 3.78 16.00 8.67
C THR A 193 4.57 15.27 9.76
N ALA A 194 4.84 13.97 9.59
CA ALA A 194 5.65 13.21 10.55
C ALA A 194 7.11 13.66 10.56
N LEU A 195 7.62 14.32 9.51
CA LEU A 195 8.96 14.90 9.53
C LEU A 195 9.08 16.06 10.52
N ILE A 196 8.01 16.84 10.71
CA ILE A 196 8.00 17.99 11.63
C ILE A 196 8.32 17.50 13.04
N SER A 197 7.52 16.55 13.54
CA SER A 197 7.63 16.01 14.89
C SER A 197 8.88 15.15 15.07
N ARG A 198 9.28 14.37 14.06
CA ARG A 198 10.43 13.46 14.18
C ARG A 198 11.78 14.15 14.00
N LEU A 199 11.88 15.20 13.18
CA LEU A 199 13.12 15.96 13.00
C LEU A 199 13.26 17.14 13.98
N GLY A 200 12.18 17.57 14.63
CA GLY A 200 12.19 18.70 15.54
C GLY A 200 12.34 20.03 14.81
N VAL A 201 11.67 20.15 13.67
CA VAL A 201 11.74 21.35 12.81
C VAL A 201 10.41 22.10 12.82
N SER A 202 10.46 23.41 12.53
CA SER A 202 9.23 24.20 12.38
C SER A 202 8.43 23.71 11.16
N PRO A 203 7.08 23.69 11.22
CA PRO A 203 6.23 23.45 10.05
C PRO A 203 6.62 24.27 8.83
N ASP A 204 7.02 25.53 9.02
CA ASP A 204 7.37 26.46 7.94
C ASP A 204 8.64 26.03 7.18
N THR A 205 9.50 25.22 7.81
CA THR A 205 10.76 24.76 7.23
C THR A 205 10.65 23.39 6.57
N VAL A 206 9.58 22.64 6.82
CA VAL A 206 9.48 21.24 6.36
C VAL A 206 9.48 21.14 4.83
N ASP A 207 8.80 22.07 4.15
CA ASP A 207 8.74 22.07 2.69
C ASP A 207 10.09 22.37 2.04
N SER A 208 10.91 23.25 2.63
CA SER A 208 12.28 23.47 2.15
C SER A 208 13.16 22.24 2.30
N ILE A 209 13.00 21.48 3.40
CA ILE A 209 13.74 20.23 3.63
C ILE A 209 13.31 19.19 2.59
N VAL A 210 12.00 19.06 2.36
CA VAL A 210 11.49 18.12 1.35
C VAL A 210 11.98 18.49 -0.05
N ALA A 211 11.88 19.76 -0.45
CA ALA A 211 12.37 20.22 -1.76
C ALA A 211 13.86 19.92 -1.95
N SER A 212 14.68 20.10 -0.89
CA SER A 212 16.09 19.73 -0.93
C SER A 212 16.28 18.22 -1.14
N LEU A 213 15.54 17.38 -0.41
CA LEU A 213 15.63 15.92 -0.56
C LEU A 213 15.19 15.44 -1.95
N GLU A 214 14.22 16.11 -2.56
CA GLU A 214 13.78 15.82 -3.93
C GLU A 214 14.84 16.22 -4.98
N SER A 215 15.44 17.41 -4.83
CA SER A 215 16.48 17.90 -5.75
C SER A 215 17.72 17.02 -5.81
N GLU A 216 18.05 16.35 -4.69
CA GLU A 216 19.19 15.42 -4.59
C GLU A 216 18.82 13.97 -4.94
N ALA A 217 17.57 13.71 -5.34
CA ALA A 217 17.04 12.36 -5.52
C ALA A 217 17.24 11.47 -4.28
N ALA A 218 17.13 12.05 -3.08
CA ALA A 218 17.14 11.31 -1.82
C ALA A 218 15.73 10.85 -1.41
N ALA A 219 14.70 11.60 -1.82
CA ALA A 219 13.30 11.27 -1.62
C ALA A 219 12.45 11.64 -2.85
N VAL A 220 11.29 11.01 -2.97
CA VAL A 220 10.25 11.33 -3.95
C VAL A 220 8.95 11.56 -3.20
N ARG A 221 8.31 12.72 -3.42
CA ARG A 221 6.97 12.99 -2.88
C ARG A 221 5.90 12.26 -3.70
N VAL A 222 5.02 11.56 -2.99
CA VAL A 222 3.90 10.81 -3.55
C VAL A 222 2.63 11.15 -2.76
N GLY A 223 1.89 12.15 -3.24
CA GLY A 223 0.82 12.78 -2.45
C GLY A 223 1.41 13.49 -1.23
N ASN A 224 0.93 13.16 -0.03
CA ASN A 224 1.42 13.71 1.24
C ASN A 224 2.51 12.84 1.91
N ARG A 225 3.13 11.92 1.16
CA ARG A 225 4.13 10.98 1.68
C ARG A 225 5.45 11.09 0.93
N LEU A 226 6.52 10.65 1.58
CA LEU A 226 7.86 10.58 1.04
C LEU A 226 8.31 9.13 0.99
N VAL A 227 8.92 8.74 -0.12
CA VAL A 227 9.52 7.42 -0.34
C VAL A 227 10.91 7.61 -0.93
N THR A 228 11.82 6.66 -0.73
CA THR A 228 13.12 6.72 -1.41
C THR A 228 13.00 6.29 -2.87
N PRO A 229 13.81 6.82 -3.80
CA PRO A 229 13.83 6.32 -5.18
C PRO A 229 14.17 4.84 -5.28
N ALA A 230 15.06 4.34 -4.42
CA ALA A 230 15.41 2.91 -4.35
C ALA A 230 14.17 2.05 -4.07
N THR A 231 13.35 2.43 -3.08
CA THR A 231 12.10 1.73 -2.78
C THR A 231 11.12 1.75 -3.96
N LEU A 232 11.00 2.87 -4.68
CA LEU A 232 10.17 2.93 -5.88
C LEU A 232 10.69 2.01 -6.98
N GLY A 233 12.01 1.97 -7.19
CA GLY A 233 12.68 1.04 -8.11
C GLY A 233 12.41 -0.42 -7.77
N GLU A 234 12.65 -0.82 -6.52
CA GLU A 234 12.35 -2.17 -6.02
C GLU A 234 10.87 -2.55 -6.22
N CYS A 235 9.95 -1.60 -6.02
CA CYS A 235 8.53 -1.82 -6.27
C CYS A 235 8.22 -2.01 -7.76
N LYS A 236 8.84 -1.20 -8.64
CA LYS A 236 8.72 -1.34 -10.10
C LYS A 236 9.22 -2.70 -10.57
N GLU A 237 10.44 -3.08 -10.17
CA GLU A 237 11.06 -4.35 -10.51
C GLU A 237 10.22 -5.54 -10.04
N ARG A 238 9.72 -5.50 -8.79
CA ARG A 238 8.86 -6.55 -8.24
C ARG A 238 7.58 -6.72 -9.03
N LEU A 239 6.95 -5.63 -9.48
CA LEU A 239 5.73 -5.71 -10.30
C LEU A 239 6.03 -6.29 -11.68
N VAL A 240 7.09 -5.81 -12.35
CA VAL A 240 7.48 -6.32 -13.67
C VAL A 240 7.80 -7.81 -13.61
N ALA A 241 8.57 -8.25 -12.61
CA ALA A 241 8.88 -9.66 -12.39
C ALA A 241 7.61 -10.50 -12.17
N ALA A 242 6.70 -10.01 -11.32
CA ALA A 242 5.44 -10.70 -11.07
C ALA A 242 4.54 -10.81 -12.32
N LEU A 243 4.50 -9.76 -13.16
CA LEU A 243 3.79 -9.80 -14.43
C LEU A 243 4.41 -10.81 -15.40
N SER A 244 5.75 -10.88 -15.48
CA SER A 244 6.44 -11.88 -16.31
C SER A 244 6.07 -13.30 -15.90
N THR A 245 6.19 -13.62 -14.60
CA THR A 245 5.80 -14.93 -14.06
C THR A 245 4.31 -15.22 -14.26
N TYR A 246 3.45 -14.21 -14.13
CA TYR A 246 2.01 -14.38 -14.36
C TYR A 246 1.70 -14.72 -15.82
N HIS A 247 2.36 -14.07 -16.78
CA HIS A 247 2.18 -14.34 -18.20
C HIS A 247 2.71 -15.71 -18.62
N GLU A 248 3.84 -16.15 -18.06
CA GLU A 248 4.39 -17.49 -18.30
C GLU A 248 3.45 -18.59 -17.78
N THR A 249 2.88 -18.39 -16.59
CA THR A 249 1.95 -19.37 -15.98
C THR A 249 0.54 -19.30 -16.55
N HIS A 250 0.14 -18.16 -17.13
CA HIS A 250 -1.19 -17.95 -17.71
C HIS A 250 -1.13 -17.29 -19.10
N PRO A 251 -0.62 -17.98 -20.15
CA PRO A 251 -0.42 -17.40 -21.49
C PRO A 251 -1.70 -16.85 -22.14
N LEU A 252 -2.86 -17.41 -21.79
CA LEU A 252 -4.20 -17.03 -22.29
C LEU A 252 -4.84 -15.85 -21.54
N SER A 253 -4.17 -15.34 -20.50
CA SER A 253 -4.62 -14.20 -19.72
C SER A 253 -4.08 -12.91 -20.33
N ASP A 254 -4.91 -11.87 -20.38
CA ASP A 254 -4.55 -10.57 -20.96
C ASP A 254 -3.76 -9.71 -19.96
N GLY A 255 -3.45 -10.22 -18.77
CA GLY A 255 -2.75 -9.52 -17.69
C GLY A 255 -3.20 -9.95 -16.30
N LEU A 256 -2.52 -9.48 -15.26
CA LEU A 256 -2.86 -9.68 -13.85
C LEU A 256 -3.96 -8.68 -13.42
N PRO A 257 -5.05 -9.07 -12.74
CA PRO A 257 -6.03 -8.11 -12.23
C PRO A 257 -5.37 -7.09 -11.30
N ARG A 258 -5.76 -5.81 -11.42
CA ARG A 258 -5.16 -4.72 -10.65
C ARG A 258 -5.28 -4.91 -9.13
N GLU A 259 -6.46 -5.33 -8.66
CA GLU A 259 -6.68 -5.61 -7.23
C GLU A 259 -5.87 -6.81 -6.73
N GLU A 260 -5.73 -7.85 -7.56
CA GLU A 260 -4.89 -9.01 -7.22
C GLU A 260 -3.41 -8.62 -7.10
N ALA A 261 -2.92 -7.76 -8.01
CA ALA A 261 -1.57 -7.22 -7.93
C ALA A 261 -1.38 -6.42 -6.62
N ARG A 262 -2.35 -5.58 -6.26
CA ARG A 262 -2.32 -4.79 -5.02
C ARG A 262 -2.27 -5.69 -3.78
N GLU A 263 -3.15 -6.67 -3.70
CA GLU A 263 -3.26 -7.55 -2.52
C GLU A 263 -2.07 -8.48 -2.37
N ARG A 264 -1.60 -9.06 -3.48
CA ARG A 264 -0.54 -10.06 -3.47
C ARG A 264 0.86 -9.46 -3.35
N LEU A 265 1.13 -8.33 -4.02
CA LEU A 265 2.47 -7.77 -4.13
C LEU A 265 2.67 -6.51 -3.28
N PHE A 266 1.59 -5.81 -2.93
CA PHE A 266 1.65 -4.45 -2.35
C PHE A 266 0.84 -4.30 -1.06
N ARG A 267 0.54 -5.40 -0.34
CA ARG A 267 -0.19 -5.35 0.95
C ARG A 267 0.44 -4.42 1.98
N GLN A 268 1.76 -4.30 1.96
CA GLN A 268 2.54 -3.42 2.86
C GLN A 268 2.97 -2.12 2.18
N VAL A 269 2.37 -1.75 1.05
CA VAL A 269 2.66 -0.51 0.32
C VAL A 269 1.41 0.38 0.35
N HIS A 270 1.62 1.67 0.54
CA HIS A 270 0.52 2.63 0.58
C HIS A 270 -0.09 2.80 -0.82
N GLN A 271 -1.41 3.04 -0.89
CA GLN A 271 -2.12 3.15 -2.16
C GLN A 271 -1.49 4.20 -3.09
N SER A 272 -1.17 5.40 -2.58
CA SER A 272 -0.54 6.45 -3.40
C SER A 272 0.81 6.02 -3.99
N VAL A 273 1.60 5.22 -3.25
CA VAL A 273 2.89 4.69 -3.72
C VAL A 273 2.67 3.65 -4.81
N PHE A 274 1.67 2.77 -4.66
CA PHE A 274 1.28 1.82 -5.69
C PHE A 274 0.85 2.53 -6.98
N GLU A 275 -0.03 3.52 -6.88
CA GLU A 275 -0.46 4.35 -8.01
C GLU A 275 0.72 5.02 -8.73
N ARG A 276 1.68 5.55 -7.96
CA ARG A 276 2.89 6.17 -8.54
C ARG A 276 3.78 5.16 -9.27
N VAL A 277 3.90 3.94 -8.75
CA VAL A 277 4.65 2.85 -9.40
C VAL A 277 4.00 2.47 -10.72
N LEU A 278 2.67 2.33 -10.77
CA LEU A 278 1.92 2.05 -11.99
C LEU A 278 2.11 3.16 -13.03
N ALA A 279 1.86 4.41 -12.64
CA ALA A 279 2.05 5.56 -13.53
C ALA A 279 3.46 5.60 -14.10
N GLY A 280 4.48 5.41 -13.25
CA GLY A 280 5.88 5.37 -13.71
C GLY A 280 6.16 4.26 -14.71
N LEU A 281 5.62 3.06 -14.53
CA LEU A 281 5.83 1.94 -15.47
C LEU A 281 5.06 2.12 -16.80
N VAL A 282 3.92 2.82 -16.76
CA VAL A 282 3.16 3.19 -17.96
C VAL A 282 3.92 4.25 -18.75
N ASP A 283 4.43 5.28 -18.05
CA ASP A 283 5.26 6.34 -18.64
C ASP A 283 6.54 5.77 -19.27
N ASP A 284 7.19 4.81 -18.58
CA ASP A 284 8.35 4.06 -19.10
C ASP A 284 7.99 3.13 -20.27
N GLY A 285 6.69 2.97 -20.58
CA GLY A 285 6.21 2.11 -21.66
C GLY A 285 6.40 0.61 -21.40
N LEU A 286 6.59 0.19 -20.14
CA LEU A 286 6.82 -1.20 -19.77
C LEU A 286 5.51 -1.98 -19.60
N ILE A 287 4.48 -1.32 -19.08
CA ILE A 287 3.18 -1.94 -18.81
C ILE A 287 2.02 -1.19 -19.50
N VAL A 288 0.89 -1.87 -19.62
CA VAL A 288 -0.41 -1.31 -19.94
C VAL A 288 -1.28 -1.42 -18.69
N ASP A 289 -1.78 -0.29 -18.21
CA ASP A 289 -2.66 -0.18 -17.06
C ASP A 289 -4.12 0.02 -17.52
N ARG A 290 -4.95 -1.01 -17.33
CA ARG A 290 -6.41 -1.00 -17.57
C ARG A 290 -7.08 -1.63 -16.34
N GLU A 291 -8.14 -2.42 -16.52
CA GLU A 291 -8.64 -3.30 -15.44
C GLU A 291 -7.61 -4.40 -15.05
N ARG A 292 -6.71 -4.71 -15.97
CA ARG A 292 -5.64 -5.68 -15.81
C ARG A 292 -4.32 -5.03 -16.18
N LEU A 293 -3.28 -5.39 -15.44
CA LEU A 293 -1.91 -4.98 -15.64
C LEU A 293 -1.21 -6.02 -16.52
N ALA A 294 -0.59 -5.57 -17.60
CA ALA A 294 0.17 -6.44 -18.50
C ALA A 294 1.44 -5.76 -18.98
N LEU A 295 2.51 -6.52 -19.16
CA LEU A 295 3.68 -6.08 -19.93
C LEU A 295 3.26 -5.68 -21.35
N LYS A 296 3.77 -4.55 -21.84
CA LYS A 296 3.37 -3.98 -23.15
C LYS A 296 3.65 -4.91 -24.33
N HIS A 297 4.67 -5.75 -24.22
CA HIS A 297 5.06 -6.72 -25.25
C HIS A 297 4.31 -8.06 -25.14
N HIS A 298 3.52 -8.27 -24.07
CA HIS A 298 2.73 -9.48 -23.93
C HIS A 298 1.61 -9.48 -24.96
N ARG A 299 1.63 -10.47 -25.85
CA ARG A 299 0.50 -10.79 -26.71
C ARG A 299 0.00 -12.15 -26.30
N VAL A 300 -1.31 -12.28 -26.13
CA VAL A 300 -1.96 -13.58 -25.95
C VAL A 300 -1.78 -14.36 -27.24
N SER A 301 -0.79 -15.25 -27.25
CA SER A 301 -0.55 -16.23 -28.30
C SER A 301 -1.08 -17.57 -27.84
N LEU A 302 -1.99 -18.15 -28.61
CA LEU A 302 -2.38 -19.54 -28.46
C LEU A 302 -1.22 -20.42 -28.96
N SER A 303 -0.92 -21.49 -28.24
CA SER A 303 -0.10 -22.58 -28.79
C SER A 303 -0.78 -23.21 -30.01
N ALA A 304 -0.05 -24.01 -30.81
CA ALA A 304 -0.64 -24.67 -31.98
C ALA A 304 -1.84 -25.57 -31.60
N ASP A 305 -1.76 -26.26 -30.46
CA ASP A 305 -2.84 -27.12 -29.97
C ASP A 305 -4.02 -26.32 -29.42
N GLU A 306 -3.75 -25.20 -28.73
CA GLU A 306 -4.81 -24.29 -28.29
C GLU A 306 -5.46 -23.54 -29.46
N GLY A 307 -4.73 -23.27 -30.54
CA GLY A 307 -5.26 -22.71 -31.78
C GLY A 307 -6.26 -23.66 -32.44
N LYS A 308 -5.90 -24.94 -32.56
CA LYS A 308 -6.82 -25.99 -33.03
C LYS A 308 -8.03 -26.14 -32.11
N ALA A 309 -7.82 -26.13 -30.80
CA ALA A 309 -8.90 -26.18 -29.83
C ALA A 309 -9.84 -24.98 -29.94
N ARG A 310 -9.30 -23.77 -30.16
CA ARG A 310 -10.09 -22.55 -30.43
C ARG A 310 -10.95 -22.73 -31.67
N GLU A 311 -10.36 -23.17 -32.78
CA GLU A 311 -11.09 -23.41 -34.03
C GLU A 311 -12.20 -24.45 -33.84
N ALA A 312 -11.91 -25.56 -33.18
CA ALA A 312 -12.89 -26.61 -32.88
C ALA A 312 -14.05 -26.09 -32.00
N ILE A 313 -13.77 -25.27 -30.98
CA ILE A 313 -14.81 -24.66 -30.13
C ILE A 313 -15.68 -23.68 -30.94
N VAL A 314 -15.05 -22.80 -31.72
CA VAL A 314 -15.79 -21.82 -32.54
C VAL A 314 -16.68 -22.53 -33.55
N GLU A 315 -16.14 -23.52 -34.27
CA GLU A 315 -16.87 -24.31 -35.26
C GLU A 315 -18.04 -25.06 -34.61
N ALA A 316 -17.81 -25.76 -33.49
CA ALA A 316 -18.86 -26.52 -32.83
C ALA A 316 -20.00 -25.64 -32.28
N VAL A 317 -19.67 -24.45 -31.76
CA VAL A 317 -20.69 -23.50 -31.29
C VAL A 317 -21.42 -22.83 -32.45
N LEU A 318 -20.73 -22.57 -33.56
CA LEU A 318 -21.34 -22.03 -34.79
C LEU A 318 -22.30 -23.06 -35.41
N GLN A 319 -21.86 -24.30 -35.62
CA GLN A 319 -22.66 -25.39 -36.18
C GLN A 319 -23.83 -25.79 -35.28
N GLY A 320 -23.67 -25.65 -33.95
CA GLY A 320 -24.75 -25.86 -32.99
C GLY A 320 -25.91 -24.87 -33.12
N GLY A 321 -25.77 -23.77 -33.86
CA GLY A 321 -26.85 -22.84 -34.15
C GLY A 321 -27.45 -22.23 -32.88
N LEU A 322 -28.76 -22.47 -32.68
CA LEU A 322 -29.52 -22.08 -31.49
C LEU A 322 -29.56 -23.15 -30.40
N ALA A 323 -28.89 -24.28 -30.61
CA ALA A 323 -28.72 -25.37 -29.65
C ALA A 323 -27.23 -25.73 -29.48
N PRO A 324 -26.37 -24.79 -29.03
CA PRO A 324 -24.95 -25.02 -28.92
C PRO A 324 -24.61 -26.11 -27.87
N PRO A 325 -23.41 -26.72 -27.98
CA PRO A 325 -22.91 -27.64 -26.97
C PRO A 325 -22.73 -26.94 -25.62
N ASP A 326 -22.93 -27.70 -24.54
CA ASP A 326 -22.73 -27.20 -23.17
C ASP A 326 -21.25 -26.92 -22.88
N MET A 327 -20.99 -25.99 -21.95
CA MET A 327 -19.64 -25.67 -21.46
C MET A 327 -18.84 -26.91 -21.03
N ALA A 328 -19.50 -27.90 -20.42
CA ALA A 328 -18.86 -29.14 -19.98
C ALA A 328 -18.40 -30.02 -21.16
N ASN A 329 -19.06 -29.92 -22.31
CA ASN A 329 -18.75 -30.71 -23.50
C ASN A 329 -17.71 -30.02 -24.40
N LEU A 330 -17.47 -28.72 -24.23
CA LEU A 330 -16.48 -27.98 -25.01
C LEU A 330 -15.06 -28.55 -24.88
N SER A 331 -14.69 -29.06 -23.71
CA SER A 331 -13.38 -29.71 -23.51
C SER A 331 -13.25 -30.99 -24.35
N THR A 332 -14.30 -31.79 -24.41
CA THR A 332 -14.34 -33.03 -25.20
C THR A 332 -14.28 -32.74 -26.70
N VAL A 333 -15.06 -31.77 -27.16
CA VAL A 333 -15.10 -31.33 -28.56
C VAL A 333 -13.74 -30.77 -29.00
N ALA A 334 -13.09 -30.02 -28.13
CA ALA A 334 -11.81 -29.39 -28.41
C ALA A 334 -10.60 -30.31 -28.21
N GLY A 335 -10.78 -31.52 -27.68
CA GLY A 335 -9.70 -32.46 -27.39
C GLY A 335 -8.70 -31.98 -26.35
N VAL A 336 -9.10 -31.07 -25.46
CA VAL A 336 -8.24 -30.47 -24.43
C VAL A 336 -8.85 -30.63 -23.03
N ASN A 337 -8.05 -30.43 -21.99
CA ASN A 337 -8.56 -30.46 -20.62
C ASN A 337 -9.56 -29.32 -20.34
N HIS A 338 -10.32 -29.45 -19.26
CA HIS A 338 -11.38 -28.49 -18.91
C HIS A 338 -10.85 -27.07 -18.65
N GLU A 339 -9.68 -26.94 -18.03
CA GLU A 339 -9.06 -25.64 -17.75
C GLU A 339 -8.66 -24.88 -19.03
N VAL A 340 -8.09 -25.58 -20.02
CA VAL A 340 -7.73 -24.99 -21.31
C VAL A 340 -9.00 -24.58 -22.06
N SER A 341 -10.01 -25.44 -22.11
CA SER A 341 -11.29 -25.13 -22.77
C SER A 341 -11.98 -23.92 -22.15
N ASP A 342 -12.06 -23.84 -20.82
CA ASP A 342 -12.66 -22.69 -20.12
C ASP A 342 -11.87 -21.39 -20.34
N ARG A 343 -10.53 -21.46 -20.36
CA ARG A 343 -9.69 -20.29 -20.70
C ARG A 343 -9.92 -19.80 -22.14
N ILE A 344 -10.01 -20.71 -23.11
CA ILE A 344 -10.29 -20.38 -24.52
C ILE A 344 -11.70 -19.79 -24.66
N ALA A 345 -12.71 -20.39 -24.00
CA ALA A 345 -14.08 -19.88 -24.00
C ALA A 345 -14.17 -18.47 -23.40
N LYS A 346 -13.46 -18.20 -22.30
CA LYS A 346 -13.32 -16.86 -21.71
C LYS A 346 -12.60 -15.88 -22.64
N LEU A 347 -11.57 -16.31 -23.36
CA LEU A 347 -10.88 -15.50 -24.37
C LEU A 347 -11.84 -15.12 -25.52
N LEU A 348 -12.56 -16.10 -26.08
CA LEU A 348 -13.53 -15.87 -27.16
C LEU A 348 -14.72 -15.00 -26.74
N THR A 349 -15.15 -15.10 -25.48
CA THR A 349 -16.19 -14.23 -24.92
C THR A 349 -15.70 -12.79 -24.80
N ARG A 350 -14.46 -12.57 -24.35
CA ARG A 350 -13.83 -11.24 -24.31
C ARG A 350 -13.66 -10.64 -25.72
N GLN A 351 -13.31 -11.47 -26.70
CA GLN A 351 -13.20 -11.08 -28.12
C GLN A 351 -14.57 -10.87 -28.79
N LYS A 352 -15.69 -11.08 -28.08
CA LYS A 352 -17.07 -11.01 -28.60
C LYS A 352 -17.37 -11.97 -29.76
N VAL A 353 -16.57 -13.03 -29.93
CA VAL A 353 -16.86 -14.12 -30.86
C VAL A 353 -17.98 -14.99 -30.30
N LEU A 354 -17.91 -15.26 -29.00
CA LEU A 354 -18.95 -15.95 -28.24
C LEU A 354 -19.66 -14.98 -27.29
N VAL A 355 -20.95 -15.18 -27.07
CA VAL A 355 -21.76 -14.39 -26.14
C VAL A 355 -22.41 -15.33 -25.14
N ARG A 356 -22.28 -15.00 -23.86
CA ARG A 356 -22.94 -15.74 -22.78
C ARG A 356 -24.40 -15.33 -22.65
N VAL A 357 -25.29 -16.30 -22.79
CA VAL A 357 -26.73 -16.15 -22.61
C VAL A 357 -27.20 -17.22 -21.61
N GLY A 358 -27.54 -16.79 -20.40
CA GLY A 358 -27.73 -17.71 -19.27
C GLY A 358 -26.45 -18.47 -18.95
N THR A 359 -26.53 -19.80 -18.94
CA THR A 359 -25.39 -20.70 -18.70
C THR A 359 -24.70 -21.19 -19.98
N LEU A 360 -25.19 -20.76 -21.15
CA LEU A 360 -24.76 -21.24 -22.47
C LEU A 360 -23.92 -20.18 -23.20
N LEU A 361 -23.06 -20.63 -24.10
CA LEU A 361 -22.31 -19.77 -25.03
C LEU A 361 -22.87 -19.95 -26.43
N PHE A 362 -23.22 -18.83 -27.07
CA PHE A 362 -23.68 -18.80 -28.46
C PHE A 362 -22.67 -18.05 -29.31
N HIS A 363 -22.57 -18.42 -30.59
CA HIS A 363 -21.80 -17.64 -31.55
C HIS A 363 -22.51 -16.32 -31.84
N MET A 364 -21.76 -15.22 -31.90
CA MET A 364 -22.31 -13.89 -32.17
C MET A 364 -23.14 -13.86 -33.46
N GLU A 365 -22.67 -14.55 -34.50
CA GLU A 365 -23.37 -14.62 -35.78
C GLU A 365 -24.75 -15.30 -35.68
N ASN A 366 -24.87 -16.39 -34.92
CA ASN A 366 -26.14 -17.09 -34.73
C ASN A 366 -27.14 -16.22 -33.96
N LEU A 367 -26.66 -15.46 -32.97
CA LEU A 367 -27.50 -14.51 -32.25
C LEU A 367 -27.93 -13.34 -33.15
N GLN A 368 -27.05 -12.84 -34.01
CA GLN A 368 -27.40 -11.78 -34.93
C GLN A 368 -28.44 -12.24 -35.96
N ARG A 369 -28.26 -13.43 -36.55
CA ARG A 369 -29.26 -14.05 -37.44
C ARG A 369 -30.62 -14.20 -36.74
N LEU A 370 -30.62 -14.68 -35.49
CA LEU A 370 -31.85 -14.78 -34.70
C LEU A 370 -32.50 -13.40 -34.49
N LYS A 371 -31.71 -12.36 -34.16
CA LYS A 371 -32.23 -11.01 -33.99
C LYS A 371 -32.86 -10.50 -35.28
N ASP A 372 -32.20 -10.68 -36.42
CA ASP A 372 -32.66 -10.23 -37.72
C ASP A 372 -33.95 -10.97 -38.14
N GLU A 373 -34.00 -12.30 -37.96
CA GLU A 373 -35.18 -13.10 -38.25
C GLU A 373 -36.37 -12.73 -37.36
N VAL A 374 -36.15 -12.51 -36.06
CA VAL A 374 -37.24 -12.13 -35.15
C VAL A 374 -37.70 -10.70 -35.42
N ALA A 375 -36.78 -9.78 -35.72
CA ALA A 375 -37.11 -8.41 -36.10
C ALA A 375 -37.91 -8.36 -37.42
N ALA A 376 -37.61 -9.24 -38.37
CA ALA A 376 -38.37 -9.37 -39.62
C ALA A 376 -39.82 -9.88 -39.41
N LEU A 377 -40.14 -10.45 -38.25
CA LEU A 377 -41.51 -10.77 -37.87
C LEU A 377 -42.29 -9.54 -37.38
N SER A 378 -41.59 -8.43 -37.08
CA SER A 378 -42.24 -7.17 -36.81
C SER A 378 -42.92 -6.71 -38.11
N PRO A 379 -44.23 -6.39 -38.10
CA PRO A 379 -44.90 -5.89 -39.28
C PRO A 379 -44.37 -4.49 -39.61
N SER A 380 -43.29 -4.41 -40.38
CA SER A 380 -42.85 -3.18 -41.00
C SER A 380 -43.94 -2.69 -41.96
N ASP A 381 -44.38 -1.46 -41.71
CA ASP A 381 -45.06 -0.55 -42.66
C ASP A 381 -46.58 -0.65 -42.88
N ILE A 382 -47.34 -1.45 -42.13
CA ILE A 382 -48.83 -1.40 -42.20
C ILE A 382 -49.41 -0.77 -40.93
N LYS A 383 -49.84 0.50 -41.04
CA LYS A 383 -50.67 1.17 -40.02
C LYS A 383 -51.91 0.31 -39.71
N GLY A 384 -51.91 -0.36 -38.55
CA GLY A 384 -53.05 -1.15 -38.05
C GLY A 384 -52.79 -2.64 -37.81
N SER A 385 -51.61 -3.17 -38.10
CA SER A 385 -51.30 -4.58 -37.85
C SER A 385 -51.11 -4.90 -36.37
N LYS A 386 -51.70 -6.01 -35.90
CA LYS A 386 -51.54 -6.50 -34.51
C LYS A 386 -50.09 -6.94 -34.27
N PRO A 387 -49.50 -6.66 -33.08
CA PRO A 387 -48.17 -7.15 -32.72
C PRO A 387 -48.12 -8.68 -32.81
N VAL A 388 -47.06 -9.23 -33.41
CA VAL A 388 -46.87 -10.68 -33.47
C VAL A 388 -46.53 -11.18 -32.07
N GLY A 389 -47.45 -11.97 -31.50
CA GLY A 389 -47.25 -12.65 -30.23
C GLY A 389 -46.34 -13.86 -30.41
N ILE A 390 -45.23 -13.90 -29.67
CA ILE A 390 -44.33 -15.04 -29.56
C ILE A 390 -44.46 -15.61 -28.14
N ASP A 391 -45.00 -16.83 -28.02
CA ASP A 391 -44.92 -17.58 -26.78
C ASP A 391 -43.76 -18.59 -26.81
N VAL A 392 -43.45 -19.19 -25.66
CA VAL A 392 -42.33 -20.14 -25.54
C VAL A 392 -42.57 -21.41 -26.37
N GLY A 393 -43.82 -21.83 -26.55
CA GLY A 393 -44.17 -22.99 -27.37
C GLY A 393 -43.93 -22.73 -28.85
N THR A 394 -44.47 -21.63 -29.38
CA THR A 394 -44.31 -21.21 -30.77
C THR A 394 -42.83 -20.99 -31.13
N PHE A 395 -42.06 -20.41 -30.20
CA PHE A 395 -40.61 -20.21 -30.41
C PHE A 395 -39.85 -21.54 -30.48
N LYS A 396 -40.18 -22.52 -29.64
CA LYS A 396 -39.59 -23.86 -29.70
C LYS A 396 -39.89 -24.58 -31.01
N GLU A 397 -41.15 -24.51 -31.47
CA GLU A 397 -41.59 -25.16 -32.70
C GLU A 397 -40.92 -24.53 -33.93
N ARG A 398 -40.87 -23.21 -33.99
CA ARG A 398 -40.24 -22.48 -35.11
C ARG A 398 -38.75 -22.80 -35.25
N TYR A 399 -38.01 -22.85 -34.15
CA TYR A 399 -36.56 -22.98 -34.17
C TYR A 399 -36.07 -24.41 -33.89
N GLY A 400 -36.97 -25.36 -33.67
CA GLY A 400 -36.61 -26.76 -33.41
C GLY A 400 -35.81 -26.98 -32.13
N ILE A 401 -35.93 -26.07 -31.15
CA ILE A 401 -35.11 -26.08 -29.93
C ILE A 401 -35.90 -26.48 -28.67
N THR A 402 -35.18 -26.97 -27.67
CA THR A 402 -35.78 -27.33 -26.37
C THR A 402 -35.95 -26.11 -25.46
N ARG A 403 -36.73 -26.29 -24.38
CA ARG A 403 -36.97 -25.24 -23.37
C ARG A 403 -35.67 -24.71 -22.74
N LYS A 404 -34.64 -25.56 -22.66
CA LYS A 404 -33.30 -25.22 -22.16
C LYS A 404 -32.66 -24.07 -22.94
N TYR A 405 -32.85 -24.04 -24.26
CA TYR A 405 -32.29 -23.01 -25.15
C TYR A 405 -33.26 -21.86 -25.41
N ALA A 406 -34.55 -22.16 -25.54
CA ALA A 406 -35.58 -21.17 -25.87
C ALA A 406 -35.74 -20.07 -24.82
N ILE A 407 -35.74 -20.40 -23.52
CA ILE A 407 -35.96 -19.41 -22.46
C ILE A 407 -34.81 -18.40 -22.41
N PRO A 408 -33.52 -18.82 -22.32
CA PRO A 408 -32.41 -17.87 -22.30
C PRO A 408 -32.36 -16.98 -23.56
N LEU A 409 -32.66 -17.53 -24.74
CA LEU A 409 -32.69 -16.75 -25.98
C LEU A 409 -33.80 -15.70 -25.99
N LEU A 410 -35.00 -16.03 -25.51
CA LEU A 410 -36.10 -15.07 -25.38
C LEU A 410 -35.78 -13.97 -24.36
N GLU A 411 -35.13 -14.30 -23.24
CA GLU A 411 -34.64 -13.32 -22.26
C GLU A 411 -33.55 -12.42 -22.84
N TYR A 412 -32.67 -12.97 -23.67
CA TYR A 412 -31.66 -12.20 -24.41
C TYR A 412 -32.32 -11.23 -25.40
N LEU A 413 -33.29 -11.68 -26.20
CA LEU A 413 -34.05 -10.83 -27.13
C LEU A 413 -34.82 -9.71 -26.41
N ASP A 414 -35.35 -10.00 -25.20
CA ASP A 414 -35.97 -8.99 -24.34
C ASP A 414 -34.95 -7.92 -23.91
N ARG A 415 -33.75 -8.33 -23.49
CA ARG A 415 -32.67 -7.42 -23.08
C ARG A 415 -32.15 -6.57 -24.24
N GLU A 416 -32.07 -7.16 -25.43
CA GLU A 416 -31.66 -6.49 -26.68
C GLU A 416 -32.79 -5.65 -27.29
N ARG A 417 -33.97 -5.58 -26.64
CA ARG A 417 -35.16 -4.81 -27.07
C ARG A 417 -35.73 -5.22 -28.42
N ILE A 418 -35.54 -6.48 -28.82
CA ILE A 418 -36.19 -7.06 -30.01
C ILE A 418 -37.59 -7.58 -29.65
N THR A 419 -37.75 -8.12 -28.44
CA THR A 419 -39.04 -8.57 -27.92
C THR A 419 -39.36 -7.88 -26.59
N ARG A 420 -40.64 -7.85 -26.23
CA ARG A 420 -41.10 -7.39 -24.92
C ARG A 420 -42.11 -8.36 -24.35
N ARG A 421 -41.90 -8.76 -23.10
CA ARG A 421 -42.85 -9.59 -22.37
C ARG A 421 -44.13 -8.81 -22.04
N VAL A 422 -45.28 -9.35 -22.44
CA VAL A 422 -46.62 -8.81 -22.16
C VAL A 422 -47.51 -9.95 -21.67
N GLY A 423 -47.81 -9.97 -20.37
CA GLY A 423 -48.56 -11.05 -19.75
C GLY A 423 -47.86 -12.41 -19.85
N ARG A 424 -48.52 -13.41 -20.45
CA ARG A 424 -47.99 -14.77 -20.64
C ARG A 424 -47.18 -14.96 -21.92
N GLY A 425 -47.17 -13.97 -22.83
CA GLY A 425 -46.44 -14.01 -24.10
C GLY A 425 -45.43 -12.88 -24.24
N ARG A 426 -44.79 -12.81 -25.40
CA ARG A 426 -43.94 -11.69 -25.83
C ARG A 426 -44.48 -11.10 -27.12
N VAL A 427 -44.22 -9.83 -27.34
CA VAL A 427 -44.48 -9.15 -28.60
C VAL A 427 -43.16 -8.71 -29.21
N VAL A 428 -43.01 -8.82 -30.53
CA VAL A 428 -41.89 -8.20 -31.26
C VAL A 428 -42.09 -6.69 -31.27
N ILE A 429 -41.01 -5.92 -31.06
CA ILE A 429 -41.03 -4.45 -30.98
C ILE A 429 -40.63 -3.83 -32.31
#